data_AF-A0A293MLP6-F1
#
_entry.id   AF-A0A293MLP6-F1
#
_cell.length_a   1.000
_cell.length_b   1.000
_cell.length_c   1.000
_cell.angle_alpha   90.00
_cell.angle_beta   90.00
_cell.angle_gamma   90.00
#
_symmetry.space_group_name_H-M   'P 1'
#
loop_
_entity.id
_entity.type
_entity.pdbx_description
1 polymer ?
#
loop_
_entity_poly.entity_id
_entity_poly.type
_entity_poly.pdbx_seq_one_letter_code
_entity_poly.pdbx_strand_id
1 'polypeptide(L)'
;MTKSYITVFSCAITRAIHLELATNMSASAFLLAFRRFIARRGIPSLVYSDNARAFHRCAQVLATLPTEEVQDFMTSLRIHWRFNTPHAPWWGGWWERIIRNVKSSLRVCLGKRRLSFEEMTTILHEVEAAVNSRPLTYVVEDPQDNLPLTPAHLVLGKRAVVLPPAPGEVEQLEVSLGRLNERRRRILDDFWKRWKREYLLQLRSAHEGPRCRPTELKAGDVVIGEDAAVPALLWKTAMILARHPGRDGIARTFTLRLPNDRIITRPAQRLFLLEASQALGSIVPPGRV
;
A
#
# COMPACT_ATOMS: atom_id res chain seq x y z
N MET A 1 -26.67 -13.95 -9.89
CA MET A 1 -25.32 -13.40 -9.66
C MET A 1 -25.42 -12.09 -8.93
N THR A 2 -24.75 -11.95 -7.79
CA THR A 2 -24.91 -10.78 -6.93
C THR A 2 -23.72 -9.87 -7.07
N LYS A 3 -23.96 -8.59 -7.39
CA LYS A 3 -22.92 -7.58 -7.45
C LYS A 3 -22.36 -7.35 -6.04
N SER A 4 -21.05 -7.50 -5.88
CA SER A 4 -20.34 -7.24 -4.62
C SER A 4 -19.46 -5.99 -4.75
N TYR A 5 -19.03 -5.46 -3.61
CA TYR A 5 -18.25 -4.24 -3.48
C TYR A 5 -17.02 -4.51 -2.61
N ILE A 6 -15.97 -3.72 -2.78
CA ILE A 6 -14.75 -3.83 -1.97
C ILE A 6 -14.64 -2.55 -1.16
N THR A 7 -14.62 -2.68 0.16
CA THR A 7 -14.26 -1.60 1.07
C THR A 7 -12.76 -1.55 1.20
N VAL A 8 -12.17 -0.37 1.00
CA VAL A 8 -10.73 -0.14 1.03
C VAL A 8 -10.41 0.79 2.18
N PHE A 9 -9.64 0.31 3.15
CA PHE A 9 -9.07 1.12 4.23
C PHE A 9 -7.59 1.35 3.96
N SER A 10 -7.10 2.54 4.27
CA SER A 10 -5.69 2.91 4.09
C SER A 10 -5.20 3.68 5.30
N CYS A 11 -4.10 3.24 5.89
CA CYS A 11 -3.51 3.87 7.08
C CYS A 11 -2.57 5.01 6.67
N ALA A 12 -2.83 6.23 7.15
CA ALA A 12 -1.98 7.40 6.86
C ALA A 12 -0.55 7.31 7.43
N ILE A 13 -0.39 6.56 8.52
CA ILE A 13 0.89 6.43 9.23
C ILE A 13 1.72 5.33 8.57
N THR A 14 1.23 4.08 8.62
CA THR A 14 1.99 2.91 8.14
C THR A 14 1.93 2.73 6.63
N ARG A 15 1.05 3.46 5.95
CA ARG A 15 0.75 3.30 4.51
C ARG A 15 0.24 1.90 4.14
N ALA A 16 -0.18 1.11 5.12
CA ALA A 16 -0.80 -0.19 4.88
C ALA A 16 -2.22 -0.02 4.35
N ILE A 17 -2.66 -0.96 3.52
CA ILE A 17 -4.05 -1.08 3.09
C ILE A 17 -4.72 -2.28 3.76
N HIS A 18 -6.05 -2.22 3.87
CA HIS A 18 -6.88 -3.35 4.28
C HIS A 18 -8.10 -3.43 3.36
N LEU A 19 -8.38 -4.63 2.84
CA LEU A 19 -9.41 -4.88 1.83
C LEU A 19 -10.48 -5.81 2.38
N GLU A 20 -11.74 -5.37 2.34
CA GLU A 20 -12.88 -6.16 2.81
C GLU A 20 -13.92 -6.32 1.70
N LEU A 21 -14.40 -7.53 1.49
CA LEU A 21 -15.52 -7.80 0.60
C LEU A 21 -16.83 -7.43 1.29
N ALA A 22 -17.67 -6.65 0.60
CA ALA A 22 -19.00 -6.24 1.03
C ALA A 22 -20.04 -6.72 0.01
N THR A 23 -21.17 -7.23 0.49
CA THR A 23 -22.22 -7.78 -0.39
C THR A 23 -23.03 -6.69 -1.10
N ASN A 24 -23.05 -5.47 -0.58
CA ASN A 24 -23.73 -4.31 -1.17
C ASN A 24 -23.14 -2.98 -0.61
N MET A 25 -23.68 -1.83 -1.05
CA MET A 25 -23.25 -0.48 -0.59
C MET A 25 -24.06 0.05 0.61
N SER A 26 -24.78 -0.81 1.33
CA SER A 26 -25.55 -0.37 2.50
C SER A 26 -24.65 -0.02 3.69
N ALA A 27 -25.19 0.78 4.62
CA ALA A 27 -24.51 1.09 5.88
C ALA A 27 -24.25 -0.16 6.73
N SER A 28 -25.15 -1.15 6.73
CA SER A 28 -24.98 -2.39 7.49
C SER A 28 -23.86 -3.26 6.93
N ALA A 29 -23.78 -3.42 5.61
CA ALA A 29 -22.68 -4.15 4.97
C ALA A 29 -21.33 -3.47 5.24
N PHE A 30 -21.28 -2.13 5.17
CA PHE A 30 -20.07 -1.38 5.53
C PHE A 30 -19.71 -1.51 7.01
N LEU A 31 -20.68 -1.43 7.92
CA LEU A 31 -20.44 -1.57 9.36
C LEU A 31 -19.83 -2.94 9.68
N LEU A 32 -20.31 -4.01 9.05
CA LEU A 32 -19.70 -5.34 9.20
C LEU A 32 -18.26 -5.39 8.68
N ALA A 33 -17.97 -4.76 7.53
CA ALA A 33 -16.62 -4.63 7.01
C ALA A 33 -15.72 -3.81 7.96
N PHE A 34 -16.25 -2.72 8.53
CA PHE A 34 -15.53 -1.88 9.47
C PHE A 34 -15.22 -2.60 10.79
N ARG A 35 -16.15 -3.41 11.30
CA ARG A 35 -15.90 -4.27 12.48
C ARG A 35 -14.81 -5.31 12.20
N ARG A 36 -14.80 -5.95 11.02
CA ARG A 36 -13.72 -6.87 10.63
C ARG A 36 -12.37 -6.16 10.50
N PHE A 37 -12.36 -4.94 9.98
CA PHE A 37 -11.17 -4.09 9.96
C PHE A 37 -10.66 -3.80 11.37
N ILE A 38 -11.52 -3.30 12.27
CA ILE A 38 -11.15 -3.00 13.66
C ILE A 38 -10.63 -4.24 14.38
N ALA A 39 -11.30 -5.37 14.23
CA ALA A 39 -10.89 -6.61 14.87
C ALA A 39 -9.50 -7.09 14.44
N ARG A 40 -9.05 -6.72 13.22
CA ARG A 40 -7.75 -7.13 12.68
C ARG A 40 -6.65 -6.08 12.81
N ARG A 41 -7.02 -4.80 12.81
CA ARG A 41 -6.08 -3.67 12.74
C ARG A 41 -6.08 -2.78 13.97
N GLY A 42 -7.00 -3.03 14.91
CA GLY A 42 -7.25 -2.15 16.05
C GLY A 42 -8.18 -1.00 15.70
N ILE A 43 -8.56 -0.27 16.74
CA ILE A 43 -9.50 0.86 16.64
C ILE A 43 -8.74 2.09 16.12
N PRO A 44 -9.17 2.73 15.00
CA PRO A 44 -8.59 3.99 14.58
C PRO A 44 -9.05 5.14 15.48
N SER A 45 -8.14 6.05 15.84
CA SER A 45 -8.51 7.29 16.54
C SER A 45 -9.21 8.31 15.63
N LEU A 46 -8.94 8.27 14.32
CA LEU A 46 -9.45 9.20 13.33
C LEU A 46 -9.75 8.48 12.01
N VAL A 47 -10.96 8.66 11.49
CA VAL A 47 -11.40 8.13 10.20
C VAL A 47 -11.74 9.28 9.27
N TYR A 48 -11.23 9.20 8.04
CA TYR A 48 -11.61 10.09 6.94
C TYR A 48 -12.42 9.31 5.91
N SER A 49 -13.52 9.88 5.42
CA SER A 49 -14.32 9.29 4.35
C SER A 49 -14.98 10.33 3.46
N ASP A 50 -15.38 9.93 2.25
CA ASP A 50 -16.27 10.75 1.43
C ASP A 50 -17.67 10.91 2.08
N ASN A 51 -18.50 11.76 1.48
CA ASN A 51 -19.85 12.06 1.96
C ASN A 51 -20.91 11.01 1.58
N ALA A 52 -20.52 9.76 1.30
CA ALA A 52 -21.49 8.71 1.04
C ALA A 52 -22.41 8.49 2.26
N ARG A 53 -23.72 8.31 1.99
CA ARG A 53 -24.75 8.12 3.03
C ARG A 53 -24.44 6.96 3.96
N ALA A 54 -23.82 5.90 3.44
CA ALA A 54 -23.44 4.72 4.23
C ALA A 54 -22.43 5.06 5.33
N PHE A 55 -21.48 5.96 5.06
CA PHE A 55 -20.47 6.39 6.03
C PHE A 55 -21.05 7.32 7.08
N HIS A 56 -21.93 8.26 6.69
CA HIS A 56 -22.68 9.10 7.63
C HIS A 56 -23.51 8.27 8.62
N ARG A 57 -24.25 7.28 8.12
CA ARG A 57 -25.02 6.35 8.97
C ARG A 57 -24.13 5.54 9.90
N CYS A 58 -22.98 5.06 9.41
CA CYS A 58 -22.03 4.31 10.24
C CYS A 58 -21.45 5.18 11.35
N ALA A 59 -21.04 6.41 11.04
CA ALA A 59 -20.53 7.37 12.02
C ALA A 59 -21.57 7.68 13.12
N GLN A 60 -22.85 7.84 12.75
CA GLN A 60 -23.94 8.01 13.71
C GLN A 60 -24.08 6.82 14.65
N VAL A 61 -24.08 5.58 14.10
CA VAL A 61 -24.19 4.36 14.91
C VAL A 61 -23.01 4.19 15.86
N LEU A 62 -21.80 4.50 15.40
CA LEU A 62 -20.59 4.43 16.24
C LEU A 62 -20.60 5.47 17.37
N ALA A 63 -21.18 6.66 17.13
CA ALA A 63 -21.33 7.70 18.14
C ALA A 63 -22.33 7.34 19.25
N THR A 64 -23.28 6.45 18.97
CA THR A 64 -24.28 5.98 19.96
C THR A 64 -23.83 4.81 20.82
N LEU A 65 -22.63 4.25 20.57
CA LEU A 65 -22.16 3.11 21.35
C LEU A 65 -21.88 3.54 22.81
N PRO A 66 -22.38 2.78 23.81
CA PRO A 66 -22.26 3.15 25.21
C PRO A 66 -20.78 3.25 25.63
N THR A 67 -20.46 4.29 26.38
CA THR A 67 -19.11 4.62 26.83
C THR A 67 -18.78 4.09 28.23
N GLU A 68 -19.77 3.54 28.96
CA GLU A 68 -19.66 3.43 30.42
C GLU A 68 -19.66 2.02 31.04
N GLU A 69 -19.87 0.90 30.33
CA GLU A 69 -20.01 -0.41 31.02
C GLU A 69 -19.18 -1.56 30.45
N VAL A 70 -17.89 -1.31 30.18
CA VAL A 70 -16.83 -2.32 30.37
C VAL A 70 -15.57 -1.55 30.82
N GLN A 71 -15.39 -1.44 32.14
CA GLN A 71 -14.19 -0.84 32.74
C GLN A 71 -12.92 -1.50 32.18
N ASP A 72 -11.99 -0.61 31.79
CA ASP A 72 -10.54 -0.77 31.62
C ASP A 72 -9.96 -1.31 30.30
N PHE A 73 -10.71 -1.93 29.39
CA PHE A 73 -10.14 -2.34 28.07
C PHE A 73 -10.71 -1.58 26.85
N MET A 74 -11.87 -0.92 26.98
CA MET A 74 -12.59 -0.31 25.84
C MET A 74 -12.98 1.17 26.05
N THR A 75 -12.48 1.82 27.10
CA THR A 75 -12.93 3.13 27.59
C THR A 75 -12.51 4.35 26.74
N SER A 76 -12.11 4.17 25.47
CA SER A 76 -11.81 5.31 24.59
C SER A 76 -12.04 5.05 23.11
N LEU A 77 -13.20 4.47 22.73
CA LEU A 77 -13.67 4.41 21.33
C LEU A 77 -14.07 5.79 20.76
N ARG A 78 -13.32 6.85 21.07
CA ARG A 78 -13.52 8.17 20.43
C ARG A 78 -12.94 8.13 19.02
N ILE A 79 -13.56 7.34 18.16
CA ILE A 79 -13.31 7.38 16.71
C ILE A 79 -13.81 8.73 16.23
N HIS A 80 -12.89 9.68 16.02
CA HIS A 80 -13.23 10.93 15.39
C HIS A 80 -13.48 10.68 13.92
N TRP A 81 -14.71 10.88 13.44
CA TRP A 81 -15.03 10.74 12.03
C TRP A 81 -15.04 12.11 11.35
N ARG A 82 -14.21 12.29 10.34
CA ARG A 82 -14.17 13.50 9.50
C ARG A 82 -14.60 13.18 8.09
N PHE A 83 -15.54 13.95 7.58
CA PHE A 83 -15.98 13.85 6.21
C PHE A 83 -15.21 14.86 5.35
N ASN A 84 -14.86 14.45 4.14
CA ASN A 84 -14.13 15.30 3.22
C ASN A 84 -14.95 16.57 2.95
N THR A 85 -14.39 17.75 3.21
CA THR A 85 -14.92 19.00 2.67
C THR A 85 -14.69 19.01 1.15
N PRO A 86 -15.63 19.53 0.34
CA PRO A 86 -15.39 19.74 -1.08
C PRO A 86 -14.07 20.53 -1.25
N HIS A 87 -13.14 20.01 -2.05
CA HIS A 87 -11.83 20.64 -2.37
C HIS A 87 -10.74 20.67 -1.28
N ALA A 88 -10.47 19.57 -0.56
CA ALA A 88 -9.23 19.43 0.23
C ALA A 88 -8.17 18.52 -0.47
N PRO A 89 -7.42 19.01 -1.48
CA PRO A 89 -6.55 18.20 -2.32
C PRO A 89 -5.26 17.68 -1.65
N TRP A 90 -4.81 18.24 -0.52
CA TRP A 90 -3.49 17.93 0.04
C TRP A 90 -3.43 16.63 0.87
N TRP A 91 -4.52 16.22 1.53
CA TRP A 91 -4.60 14.91 2.21
C TRP A 91 -4.90 13.75 1.24
N GLY A 92 -5.52 14.04 0.08
CA GLY A 92 -6.06 13.09 -0.90
C GLY A 92 -5.03 12.34 -1.73
N GLY A 93 -3.91 13.00 -2.07
CA GLY A 93 -3.10 12.57 -3.21
C GLY A 93 -2.50 11.16 -3.08
N TRP A 94 -1.98 10.78 -1.92
CA TRP A 94 -1.28 9.49 -1.79
C TRP A 94 -2.25 8.31 -1.70
N TRP A 95 -3.32 8.41 -0.90
CA TRP A 95 -4.28 7.32 -0.73
C TRP A 95 -5.22 7.22 -1.94
N GLU A 96 -5.57 8.32 -2.60
CA GLU A 96 -6.33 8.24 -3.86
C GLU A 96 -5.55 7.49 -4.93
N ARG A 97 -4.23 7.72 -5.01
CA ARG A 97 -3.35 7.02 -5.95
C ARG A 97 -3.23 5.54 -5.60
N ILE A 98 -3.00 5.20 -4.33
CA ILE A 98 -2.89 3.80 -3.91
C ILE A 98 -4.19 3.04 -4.20
N ILE A 99 -5.34 3.64 -3.85
CA ILE A 99 -6.65 3.05 -4.11
C ILE A 99 -6.90 2.93 -5.61
N ARG A 100 -6.53 3.92 -6.41
CA ARG A 100 -6.67 3.88 -7.87
C ARG A 100 -5.90 2.71 -8.47
N ASN A 101 -4.62 2.56 -8.12
CA ASN A 101 -3.77 1.48 -8.63
C ASN A 101 -4.29 0.09 -8.21
N VAL A 102 -4.84 -0.04 -6.99
CA VAL A 102 -5.39 -1.33 -6.53
C VAL A 102 -6.63 -1.65 -7.35
N LYS A 103 -7.51 -0.66 -7.55
CA LYS A 103 -8.75 -0.81 -8.33
C LYS A 103 -8.46 -1.13 -9.80
N SER A 104 -7.55 -0.42 -10.46
CA SER A 104 -7.18 -0.68 -11.85
C SER A 104 -6.57 -2.08 -12.01
N SER A 105 -5.64 -2.44 -11.13
CA SER A 105 -4.99 -3.75 -11.16
C SER A 105 -5.99 -4.87 -10.93
N LEU A 106 -6.85 -4.78 -9.90
CA LEU A 106 -7.92 -5.76 -9.67
C LEU A 106 -8.87 -5.87 -10.86
N ARG A 107 -9.29 -4.74 -11.47
CA ARG A 107 -10.23 -4.75 -12.60
C ARG A 107 -9.65 -5.48 -13.81
N VAL A 108 -8.36 -5.28 -14.10
CA VAL A 108 -7.68 -5.95 -15.22
C VAL A 108 -7.49 -7.43 -14.93
N CYS A 109 -7.00 -7.79 -13.74
CA CYS A 109 -6.67 -9.17 -13.38
C CYS A 109 -7.91 -10.07 -13.22
N LEU A 110 -9.00 -9.50 -12.68
CA LEU A 110 -10.28 -10.20 -12.56
C LEU A 110 -11.01 -10.25 -13.91
N GLY A 111 -10.90 -9.21 -14.75
CA GLY A 111 -11.52 -9.16 -16.07
C GLY A 111 -13.02 -9.46 -16.03
N LYS A 112 -13.47 -10.44 -16.82
CA LYS A 112 -14.87 -10.93 -16.85
C LYS A 112 -15.08 -12.20 -16.01
N ARG A 113 -14.09 -12.59 -15.20
CA ARG A 113 -14.12 -13.84 -14.44
C ARG A 113 -15.20 -13.77 -13.37
N ARG A 114 -15.90 -14.88 -13.20
CA ARG A 114 -16.87 -15.10 -12.12
C ARG A 114 -16.15 -15.87 -11.02
N LEU A 115 -16.20 -15.34 -9.80
CA LEU A 115 -15.57 -15.90 -8.61
C LEU A 115 -16.65 -16.11 -7.54
N SER A 116 -16.50 -17.16 -6.74
CA SER A 116 -17.27 -17.35 -5.52
C SER A 116 -16.93 -16.26 -4.49
N PHE A 117 -17.77 -16.15 -3.45
CA PHE A 117 -17.50 -15.23 -2.35
C PHE A 117 -16.17 -15.56 -1.64
N GLU A 118 -15.88 -16.84 -1.43
CA GLU A 118 -14.65 -17.31 -0.78
C GLU A 118 -13.42 -17.10 -1.65
N GLU A 119 -13.51 -17.37 -2.96
CA GLU A 119 -12.43 -17.12 -3.92
C GLU A 119 -12.07 -15.64 -3.95
N MET A 120 -13.08 -14.77 -4.07
CA MET A 120 -12.88 -13.31 -4.10
C MET A 120 -12.30 -12.81 -2.77
N THR A 121 -12.82 -13.29 -1.65
CA THR A 121 -12.31 -12.93 -0.31
C THR A 121 -10.84 -13.32 -0.19
N THR A 122 -10.47 -14.53 -0.59
CA THR A 122 -9.08 -15.02 -0.53
C THR A 122 -8.15 -14.16 -1.39
N ILE A 123 -8.53 -13.91 -2.64
CA ILE A 123 -7.75 -13.06 -3.57
C ILE A 123 -7.53 -11.66 -2.99
N LEU A 124 -8.55 -11.07 -2.36
CA LEU A 124 -8.42 -9.74 -1.75
C LEU A 124 -7.40 -9.71 -0.61
N HIS A 125 -7.35 -10.74 0.24
CA HIS A 125 -6.36 -10.81 1.33
C HIS A 125 -4.95 -11.07 0.81
N GLU A 126 -4.79 -11.86 -0.25
CA GLU A 126 -3.49 -12.07 -0.91
C GLU A 126 -2.99 -10.81 -1.63
N VAL A 127 -3.90 -10.09 -2.29
CA VAL A 127 -3.62 -8.77 -2.88
C VAL A 127 -3.22 -7.76 -1.80
N GLU A 128 -3.93 -7.73 -0.68
CA GLU A 128 -3.59 -6.91 0.47
C GLU A 128 -2.16 -7.22 0.98
N ALA A 129 -1.84 -8.51 1.17
CA ALA A 129 -0.51 -8.95 1.57
C ALA A 129 0.57 -8.50 0.57
N ALA A 130 0.31 -8.61 -0.73
CA ALA A 130 1.23 -8.16 -1.77
C ALA A 130 1.47 -6.64 -1.71
N VAL A 131 0.41 -5.83 -1.65
CA VAL A 131 0.52 -4.36 -1.59
C VAL A 131 1.20 -3.90 -0.29
N ASN A 132 0.95 -4.60 0.83
CA ASN A 132 1.60 -4.33 2.11
C ASN A 132 3.04 -4.86 2.20
N SER A 133 3.51 -5.63 1.22
CA SER A 133 4.91 -6.06 1.11
C SER A 133 5.76 -5.10 0.27
N ARG A 134 5.19 -3.99 -0.23
CA ARG A 134 5.94 -2.98 -0.99
C ARG A 134 6.96 -2.25 -0.09
N PRO A 135 8.12 -1.86 -0.63
CA PRO A 135 9.13 -1.14 0.14
C PRO A 135 8.70 0.31 0.43
N LEU A 136 8.79 0.75 1.70
CA LEU A 136 8.63 2.15 2.11
C LEU A 136 9.97 2.87 2.22
N THR A 137 10.97 2.20 2.79
CA THR A 137 12.34 2.68 2.98
C THR A 137 13.24 1.49 3.31
N TYR A 138 14.52 1.73 3.57
CA TYR A 138 15.48 0.75 4.07
C TYR A 138 15.83 0.99 5.53
N VAL A 139 16.18 -0.06 6.27
CA VAL A 139 16.82 0.04 7.59
C VAL A 139 18.28 -0.36 7.42
N VAL A 140 19.21 0.58 7.58
CA VAL A 140 20.65 0.40 7.27
C VAL A 140 21.40 -0.35 8.36
N GLU A 141 20.76 -0.68 9.48
CA GLU A 141 21.46 -1.07 10.70
C GLU A 141 22.18 -2.42 10.62
N ASP A 142 21.76 -3.35 9.75
CA ASP A 142 22.38 -4.69 9.64
C ASP A 142 22.86 -5.01 8.20
N PRO A 143 24.19 -5.20 7.98
CA PRO A 143 24.76 -5.64 6.71
C PRO A 143 24.29 -7.02 6.22
N GLN A 144 23.65 -7.83 7.06
CA GLN A 144 23.09 -9.13 6.67
C GLN A 144 21.59 -9.07 6.38
N ASP A 145 20.86 -8.11 6.96
CA ASP A 145 19.40 -8.01 6.86
C ASP A 145 18.99 -6.79 6.02
N ASN A 146 19.50 -6.81 4.80
CA ASN A 146 19.39 -5.75 3.80
C ASN A 146 18.00 -5.65 3.16
N LEU A 147 16.96 -5.62 3.98
CA LEU A 147 15.57 -5.78 3.55
C LEU A 147 14.78 -4.49 3.78
N PRO A 148 13.97 -4.07 2.80
CA PRO A 148 13.22 -2.83 2.92
C PRO A 148 12.18 -2.93 4.04
N LEU A 149 12.01 -1.85 4.78
CA LEU A 149 10.88 -1.66 5.67
C LEU A 149 9.60 -1.59 4.83
N THR A 150 8.62 -2.43 5.14
CA THR A 150 7.34 -2.52 4.41
C THR A 150 6.19 -2.14 5.34
N PRO A 151 5.01 -1.78 4.80
CA PRO A 151 3.82 -1.60 5.64
C PRO A 151 3.49 -2.85 6.48
N ALA A 152 3.75 -4.05 5.96
CA ALA A 152 3.55 -5.30 6.68
C ALA A 152 4.43 -5.38 7.93
N HIS A 153 5.70 -4.96 7.87
CA HIS A 153 6.57 -4.88 9.05
C HIS A 153 5.97 -3.97 10.13
N LEU A 154 5.40 -2.83 9.74
CA LEU A 154 4.83 -1.87 10.68
C LEU A 154 3.52 -2.33 11.32
N VAL A 155 2.70 -3.12 10.60
CA VAL A 155 1.37 -3.51 11.09
C VAL A 155 1.35 -4.91 11.68
N LEU A 156 2.15 -5.85 11.16
CA LEU A 156 2.20 -7.24 11.62
C LEU A 156 3.43 -7.53 12.49
N GLY A 157 4.41 -6.61 12.56
CA GLY A 157 5.71 -6.86 13.18
C GLY A 157 6.58 -7.85 12.40
N LYS A 158 6.10 -8.34 11.26
CA LYS A 158 6.75 -9.35 10.41
C LYS A 158 6.31 -9.21 8.96
N ARG A 159 6.96 -9.96 8.07
CA ARG A 159 6.58 -10.00 6.65
C ARG A 159 5.17 -10.55 6.49
N ALA A 160 4.43 -10.00 5.54
CA ALA A 160 3.20 -10.63 5.10
C ALA A 160 3.57 -11.94 4.39
N VAL A 161 3.06 -13.06 4.88
CA VAL A 161 3.27 -14.37 4.28
C VAL A 161 2.10 -14.63 3.33
N VAL A 162 2.39 -14.78 2.04
CA VAL A 162 1.48 -15.43 1.10
C VAL A 162 1.88 -16.89 1.08
N LEU A 163 0.98 -17.78 1.51
CA LEU A 163 1.28 -19.21 1.55
C LEU A 163 1.57 -19.67 0.10
N PRO A 164 2.79 -20.14 -0.20
CA PRO A 164 3.06 -20.73 -1.50
C PRO A 164 2.17 -21.97 -1.67
N PRO A 165 1.72 -22.30 -2.90
CA PRO A 165 1.01 -23.55 -3.12
C PRO A 165 1.88 -24.71 -2.65
N ALA A 166 1.30 -25.68 -1.93
CA ALA A 166 2.01 -26.86 -1.48
C ALA A 166 2.65 -27.57 -2.70
N PRO A 167 3.98 -27.76 -2.73
CA PRO A 167 4.60 -28.57 -3.76
C PRO A 167 4.17 -30.02 -3.54
N GLY A 168 3.41 -30.59 -4.48
CA GLY A 168 3.12 -32.03 -4.52
C GLY A 168 1.93 -32.54 -3.70
N GLU A 169 1.37 -31.80 -2.74
CA GLU A 169 0.22 -32.30 -1.95
C GLU A 169 -1.15 -32.08 -2.61
N VAL A 170 -1.23 -31.21 -3.62
CA VAL A 170 -2.47 -31.00 -4.40
C VAL A 170 -2.68 -32.09 -5.46
N GLU A 171 -1.75 -33.03 -5.62
CA GLU A 171 -1.93 -34.18 -6.51
C GLU A 171 -2.83 -35.26 -5.88
N GLN A 172 -3.01 -35.24 -4.55
CA GLN A 172 -3.91 -36.15 -3.84
C GLN A 172 -5.27 -35.51 -3.49
N LEU A 173 -5.38 -34.19 -3.62
CA LEU A 173 -6.62 -33.44 -3.41
C LEU A 173 -7.18 -33.05 -4.78
N GLU A 174 -8.38 -33.58 -5.11
CA GLU A 174 -9.16 -33.40 -6.34
C GLU A 174 -8.56 -32.45 -7.41
N VAL A 175 -8.43 -32.91 -8.65
CA VAL A 175 -8.00 -32.14 -9.85
C VAL A 175 -8.59 -30.72 -9.92
N SER A 176 -9.79 -30.53 -9.38
CA SER A 176 -10.49 -29.26 -9.16
C SER A 176 -9.67 -28.23 -8.34
N LEU A 177 -9.08 -28.63 -7.21
CA LEU A 177 -8.31 -27.77 -6.30
C LEU A 177 -6.99 -27.30 -6.94
N GLY A 178 -6.30 -28.19 -7.66
CA GLY A 178 -5.11 -27.83 -8.44
C GLY A 178 -5.40 -26.76 -9.49
N ARG A 179 -6.51 -26.91 -10.23
CA ARG A 179 -6.95 -25.92 -11.24
C ARG A 179 -7.37 -24.59 -10.61
N LEU A 180 -8.05 -24.61 -9.47
CA LEU A 180 -8.45 -23.39 -8.73
C LEU A 180 -7.23 -22.64 -8.20
N ASN A 181 -6.27 -23.34 -7.60
CA ASN A 181 -5.02 -22.76 -7.12
C ASN A 181 -4.18 -22.16 -8.25
N GLU A 182 -4.08 -22.86 -9.38
CA GLU A 182 -3.38 -22.36 -10.57
C GLU A 182 -4.05 -21.08 -11.11
N ARG A 183 -5.38 -21.07 -11.16
CA ARG A 183 -6.16 -19.89 -11.58
C ARG A 183 -5.94 -18.71 -10.63
N ARG A 184 -5.97 -18.94 -9.31
CA ARG A 184 -5.69 -17.92 -8.29
C ARG A 184 -4.28 -17.37 -8.44
N ARG A 185 -3.27 -18.25 -8.58
CA ARG A 185 -1.87 -17.87 -8.79
C ARG A 185 -1.70 -16.93 -9.99
N ARG A 186 -2.30 -17.27 -11.12
CA ARG A 186 -2.26 -16.40 -12.32
C ARG A 186 -2.86 -15.02 -12.05
N ILE A 187 -3.97 -14.94 -11.32
CA ILE A 187 -4.58 -13.65 -10.94
C ILE A 187 -3.61 -12.83 -10.10
N LEU A 188 -2.96 -13.44 -9.12
CA LEU A 188 -2.00 -12.76 -8.25
C LEU A 188 -0.74 -12.32 -9.00
N ASP A 189 -0.20 -13.18 -9.88
CA ASP A 189 0.98 -12.86 -10.68
C ASP A 189 0.68 -11.69 -11.63
N ASP A 190 -0.46 -11.73 -12.31
CA ASP A 190 -0.91 -10.65 -13.18
C ASP A 190 -1.13 -9.36 -12.38
N PHE A 191 -1.72 -9.49 -11.18
CA PHE A 191 -1.93 -8.36 -10.27
C PHE A 191 -0.60 -7.75 -9.86
N TRP A 192 0.36 -8.55 -9.42
CA TRP A 192 1.65 -8.07 -8.95
C TRP A 192 2.45 -7.40 -10.09
N LYS A 193 2.46 -8.02 -11.27
CA LYS A 193 3.06 -7.47 -12.49
C LYS A 193 2.51 -6.08 -12.81
N ARG A 194 1.18 -5.93 -12.73
CA ARG A 194 0.49 -4.68 -13.06
C ARG A 194 0.65 -3.64 -11.96
N TRP A 195 0.38 -4.02 -10.72
CA TRP A 195 0.51 -3.19 -9.53
C TRP A 195 1.90 -2.57 -9.44
N LYS A 196 2.97 -3.37 -9.55
CA LYS A 196 4.33 -2.82 -9.44
C LYS A 196 4.64 -1.86 -10.58
N ARG A 197 4.17 -2.13 -11.80
CA ARG A 197 4.34 -1.22 -12.94
C ARG A 197 3.62 0.11 -12.71
N GLU A 198 2.36 0.08 -12.31
CA GLU A 198 1.56 1.29 -12.02
C GLU A 198 2.13 2.06 -10.82
N TYR A 199 2.61 1.35 -9.81
CA TYR A 199 3.27 1.92 -8.65
C TYR A 199 4.60 2.62 -9.02
N LEU A 200 5.44 1.99 -9.83
CA LEU A 200 6.70 2.59 -10.30
C LEU A 200 6.44 3.82 -11.19
N LEU A 201 5.45 3.74 -12.08
CA LEU A 201 5.01 4.89 -12.88
C LEU A 201 4.52 6.03 -11.98
N GLN A 202 3.76 5.72 -10.92
CA GLN A 202 3.33 6.71 -9.95
C GLN A 202 4.52 7.36 -9.24
N LEU A 203 5.52 6.59 -8.81
CA LEU A 203 6.73 7.14 -8.20
C LEU A 203 7.46 8.07 -9.18
N ARG A 204 7.58 7.68 -10.46
CA ARG A 204 8.15 8.53 -11.53
C ARG A 204 7.37 9.83 -11.71
N SER A 205 6.05 9.76 -11.86
CA SER A 205 5.22 10.96 -12.03
C SER A 205 5.23 11.88 -10.80
N ALA A 206 5.45 11.34 -9.60
CA ALA A 206 5.65 12.17 -8.40
C ALA A 206 6.98 12.93 -8.42
N HIS A 207 8.01 12.42 -9.13
CA HIS A 207 9.31 13.10 -9.29
C HIS A 207 9.31 14.14 -10.41
N GLU A 208 8.62 13.84 -11.51
CA GLU A 208 8.70 14.58 -12.77
C GLU A 208 7.50 15.52 -12.99
N GLY A 209 6.59 15.64 -12.01
CA GLY A 209 5.33 16.38 -12.17
C GLY A 209 5.53 17.89 -12.44
N PRO A 210 4.78 18.50 -13.38
CA PRO A 210 5.01 19.87 -13.89
C PRO A 210 4.83 21.01 -12.87
N ARG A 211 4.38 20.71 -11.65
CA ARG A 211 4.17 21.67 -10.55
C ARG A 211 5.08 21.43 -9.33
N CYS A 212 5.90 20.39 -9.36
CA CYS A 212 6.89 20.12 -8.34
C CYS A 212 8.25 20.37 -8.99
N ARG A 213 9.09 21.22 -8.39
CA ARG A 213 10.53 21.19 -8.73
C ARG A 213 10.96 19.72 -8.64
N PRO A 214 11.79 19.19 -9.57
CA PRO A 214 12.27 17.82 -9.47
C PRO A 214 12.74 17.61 -8.04
N THR A 215 12.12 16.67 -7.31
CA THR A 215 12.47 16.46 -5.90
C THR A 215 13.98 16.25 -5.87
N GLU A 216 14.72 17.20 -5.32
CA GLU A 216 16.17 17.11 -5.36
C GLU A 216 16.58 15.89 -4.55
N LEU A 217 17.04 14.86 -5.26
CA LEU A 217 17.58 13.65 -4.65
C LEU A 217 18.80 14.04 -3.80
N LYS A 218 18.75 13.72 -2.51
CA LYS A 218 19.79 14.02 -1.53
C LYS A 218 20.63 12.79 -1.21
N ALA A 219 21.85 13.00 -0.71
CA ALA A 219 22.58 11.92 -0.06
C ALA A 219 21.78 11.45 1.16
N GLY A 220 21.67 10.13 1.34
CA GLY A 220 20.82 9.48 2.33
C GLY A 220 19.43 9.07 1.83
N ASP A 221 18.99 9.58 0.68
CA ASP A 221 17.69 9.20 0.12
C ASP A 221 17.68 7.75 -0.38
N VAL A 222 16.58 7.04 -0.16
CA VAL A 222 16.38 5.67 -0.63
C VAL A 222 15.53 5.66 -1.90
N VAL A 223 16.07 5.07 -2.96
CA VAL A 223 15.50 5.06 -4.31
C VAL A 223 15.36 3.64 -4.84
N ILE A 224 14.45 3.41 -5.79
CA ILE A 224 14.46 2.22 -6.64
C ILE A 224 15.29 2.56 -7.89
N GLY A 225 16.32 1.76 -8.15
CA GLY A 225 17.16 1.91 -9.34
C GLY A 225 16.62 1.07 -10.51
N GLU A 226 16.27 1.74 -11.61
CA GLU A 226 15.95 1.08 -12.87
C GLU A 226 17.18 0.37 -13.44
N ASP A 227 17.02 -0.93 -13.64
CA ASP A 227 17.96 -1.77 -14.38
C ASP A 227 17.28 -2.23 -15.66
N ALA A 228 17.83 -1.82 -16.81
CA ALA A 228 17.29 -2.18 -18.11
C ALA A 228 17.47 -3.67 -18.44
N ALA A 229 18.43 -4.36 -17.80
CA ALA A 229 18.67 -5.78 -17.99
C ALA A 229 17.67 -6.67 -17.23
N VAL A 230 16.88 -6.07 -16.34
CA VAL A 230 16.04 -6.80 -15.40
C VAL A 230 14.60 -6.28 -15.49
N PRO A 231 13.57 -7.15 -15.49
CA PRO A 231 12.19 -6.70 -15.43
C PRO A 231 11.96 -5.74 -14.26
N ALA A 232 11.09 -4.74 -14.44
CA ALA A 232 10.75 -3.75 -13.41
C ALA A 232 10.34 -4.36 -12.05
N LEU A 233 9.85 -5.60 -12.09
CA LEU A 233 9.51 -6.44 -10.94
C LEU A 233 10.67 -6.82 -10.04
N LEU A 234 11.90 -6.71 -10.52
CA LEU A 234 13.11 -7.09 -9.81
C LEU A 234 14.11 -5.92 -9.69
N TRP A 235 13.70 -4.70 -10.04
CA TRP A 235 14.48 -3.51 -9.73
C TRP A 235 14.76 -3.42 -8.24
N LYS A 236 16.03 -3.16 -7.93
CA LYS A 236 16.54 -3.15 -6.57
C LYS A 236 16.41 -1.75 -5.97
N THR A 237 16.08 -1.69 -4.69
CA THR A 237 16.24 -0.48 -3.88
C THR A 237 17.73 -0.19 -3.71
N ALA A 238 18.09 1.08 -3.52
CA ALA A 238 19.45 1.52 -3.27
C ALA A 238 19.42 2.84 -2.48
N MET A 239 20.47 3.12 -1.71
CA MET A 239 20.65 4.39 -1.00
C MET A 239 21.60 5.30 -1.78
N ILE A 240 21.27 6.59 -1.89
CA ILE A 240 22.17 7.58 -2.50
C ILE A 240 23.29 7.92 -1.49
N LEU A 241 24.54 7.67 -1.87
CA LEU A 241 25.71 8.04 -1.08
C LEU A 241 26.21 9.44 -1.43
N ALA A 242 26.28 9.75 -2.73
CA ALA A 242 26.86 11.00 -3.20
C ALA A 242 26.14 11.52 -4.45
N ARG A 243 26.08 12.84 -4.56
CA ARG A 243 25.56 13.59 -5.71
C ARG A 243 26.74 14.09 -6.54
N HIS A 244 26.67 13.94 -7.86
CA HIS A 244 27.67 14.47 -8.78
C HIS A 244 27.06 15.61 -9.61
N PRO A 245 27.15 16.87 -9.13
CA PRO A 245 26.64 18.04 -9.85
C PRO A 245 27.49 18.33 -11.10
N GLY A 246 26.81 18.72 -12.18
CA GLY A 246 27.47 19.27 -13.37
C GLY A 246 27.93 20.72 -13.16
N ARG A 247 28.50 21.33 -14.21
CA ARG A 247 28.92 22.74 -14.20
C ARG A 247 27.79 23.73 -13.93
N ASP A 248 26.55 23.32 -14.18
CA ASP A 248 25.32 24.07 -13.94
C ASP A 248 24.73 23.85 -12.54
N GLY A 249 25.44 23.13 -11.65
CA GLY A 249 24.97 22.82 -10.30
C GLY A 249 23.91 21.72 -10.22
N ILE A 250 23.46 21.18 -11.35
CA ILE A 250 22.41 20.16 -11.40
C ILE A 250 23.04 18.76 -11.32
N ALA A 251 22.70 18.03 -10.26
CA ALA A 251 23.11 16.63 -10.09
C ALA A 251 22.32 15.72 -11.02
N ARG A 252 22.99 15.25 -12.10
CA ARG A 252 22.42 14.29 -13.05
C ARG A 252 22.84 12.85 -12.77
N THR A 253 23.88 12.67 -11.96
CA THR A 253 24.49 11.38 -11.69
C THR A 253 24.63 11.19 -10.18
N PHE A 254 24.31 10.00 -9.69
CA PHE A 254 24.33 9.66 -8.28
C PHE A 254 25.09 8.35 -8.06
N THR A 255 25.90 8.32 -7.00
CA THR A 255 26.51 7.09 -6.50
C THR A 255 25.55 6.45 -5.50
N LEU A 256 25.26 5.17 -5.71
CA LEU A 256 24.29 4.41 -4.94
C LEU A 256 24.97 3.22 -4.26
N ARG A 257 24.51 2.90 -3.04
CA ARG A 257 24.78 1.63 -2.36
C ARG A 257 23.60 0.70 -2.54
N LEU A 258 23.84 -0.45 -3.19
CA LEU A 258 22.87 -1.54 -3.26
C LEU A 258 22.80 -2.30 -1.92
N PRO A 259 21.74 -3.10 -1.70
CA PRO A 259 21.58 -3.96 -0.54
C PRO A 259 22.77 -4.90 -0.31
N ASN A 260 23.45 -5.35 -1.37
CA ASN A 260 24.61 -6.23 -1.26
C ASN A 260 25.95 -5.47 -1.11
N ASP A 261 25.91 -4.24 -0.59
CA ASP A 261 27.04 -3.31 -0.47
C ASP A 261 27.77 -2.94 -1.76
N ARG A 262 27.25 -3.37 -2.91
CA ARG A 262 27.81 -3.00 -4.20
C ARG A 262 27.51 -1.55 -4.50
N ILE A 263 28.55 -0.79 -4.80
CA ILE A 263 28.44 0.61 -5.20
C ILE A 263 28.23 0.67 -6.72
N ILE A 264 27.18 1.37 -7.15
CA ILE A 264 26.88 1.60 -8.57
C ILE A 264 26.60 3.06 -8.83
N THR A 265 26.81 3.49 -10.07
CA THR A 265 26.51 4.86 -10.51
C THR A 265 25.34 4.83 -11.49
N ARG A 266 24.35 5.71 -11.27
CA ARG A 266 23.15 5.78 -12.13
C ARG A 266 22.72 7.22 -12.38
N PRO A 267 22.14 7.50 -13.55
CA PRO A 267 21.57 8.81 -13.86
C PRO A 267 20.26 9.03 -13.09
N ALA A 268 19.95 10.29 -12.78
CA ALA A 268 18.76 10.71 -12.04
C ALA A 268 17.44 10.13 -12.60
N GLN A 269 17.33 10.07 -13.93
CA GLN A 269 16.16 9.58 -14.66
C GLN A 269 15.83 8.10 -14.39
N ARG A 270 16.79 7.33 -13.86
CA ARG A 270 16.64 5.91 -13.52
C ARG A 270 16.43 5.68 -12.03
N LEU A 271 16.19 6.72 -11.25
CA LEU A 271 16.02 6.66 -9.81
C LEU A 271 14.63 7.12 -9.40
N PHE A 272 13.96 6.30 -8.59
CA PHE A 272 12.63 6.60 -8.06
C PHE A 272 12.66 6.64 -6.52
N LEU A 273 12.58 7.82 -5.91
CA LEU A 273 12.47 8.02 -4.47
C LEU A 273 11.24 7.31 -3.90
N LEU A 274 11.45 6.60 -2.81
CA LEU A 274 10.41 5.88 -2.10
C LEU A 274 9.48 6.81 -1.30
N GLU A 275 8.30 6.29 -0.94
CA GLU A 275 7.24 7.04 -0.25
C GLU A 275 7.69 7.73 1.05
N ALA A 276 8.55 7.08 1.86
CA ALA A 276 8.96 7.62 3.16
C ALA A 276 9.88 8.85 3.00
N SER A 277 10.75 8.85 2.00
CA SER A 277 11.68 9.96 1.73
C SER A 277 10.97 11.17 1.10
N GLN A 278 9.81 10.97 0.46
CA GLN A 278 8.93 12.07 0.02
C GLN A 278 8.25 12.79 1.20
N ALA A 279 7.95 12.07 2.29
CA ALA A 279 7.22 12.62 3.43
C ALA A 279 8.08 13.56 4.30
N LEU A 280 9.39 13.30 4.41
CA LEU A 280 10.32 14.11 5.23
C LEU A 280 10.43 15.57 4.76
N GLY A 281 10.15 15.87 3.48
CA GLY A 281 10.08 17.24 2.97
C GLY A 281 8.77 17.98 3.28
N SER A 282 7.76 17.30 3.84
CA SER A 282 6.40 17.84 4.03
C SER A 282 5.94 17.89 5.49
N ILE A 283 6.73 17.35 6.43
CA ILE A 283 6.44 17.42 7.86
C ILE A 283 7.18 18.61 8.45
N VAL A 284 6.69 19.82 8.15
CA VAL A 284 6.80 20.90 9.13
C VAL A 284 5.57 20.73 10.02
N PRO A 285 5.71 20.26 11.28
CA PRO A 285 4.58 20.30 12.19
C PRO A 285 4.09 21.75 12.26
N PRO A 286 2.79 22.03 12.12
CA PRO A 286 2.29 23.37 12.38
C PRO A 286 2.75 23.72 13.80
N GLY A 287 3.49 24.82 13.91
CA GLY A 287 3.98 25.32 15.18
C GLY A 287 2.83 25.34 16.17
N ARG A 288 3.09 24.83 17.38
CA ARG A 288 2.22 25.10 18.52
C ARG A 288 2.12 26.63 18.63
N VAL A 289 0.92 27.16 18.37
CA VAL A 289 0.48 28.46 18.86
C VAL A 289 -0.49 28.16 19.99
#